data_AF-A0AAN6QG71-F1
#
_entry.id   AF-A0AAN6QG71-F1
#
_cell.length_a   1.000
_cell.length_b   1.000
_cell.length_c   1.000
_cell.angle_alpha   90.00
_cell.angle_beta   90.00
_cell.angle_gamma   90.00
#
_symmetry.space_group_name_H-M   'P 1'
#
loop_
_entity.id
_entity.type
_entity.pdbx_description
1 polymer ?
#
loop_
_entity_poly.entity_id
_entity_poly.type
_entity_poly.pdbx_seq_one_letter_code
_entity_poly.pdbx_strand_id
1 'polypeptide(L)'
;MPGPGATQALMAIRGAKSTLQNTNNVYADLDDASKDLPNAFHEVAKVIPLVERTLGTIETYIQSRSRKTKEETREDQDAYQQIAKLAKQCDERAARLQTIFGKVIPPDGTPVQERYRSAAGKGGRVELLMKGILEDVIALAKEPFVGPDEAECLRAALKEIMELEPSLPENTGSHVFNNHGSGPQSIHLGTGDQNINTGPAPQFNGQFMAPFHLGGFGFSNLEM
;
A
#
# COMPACT_ATOMS: atom_id res chain seq x y z
N MET A 1 -37.73 -9.03 -8.31
CA MET A 1 -36.55 -8.15 -8.11
C MET A 1 -35.97 -8.48 -6.75
N PRO A 2 -34.65 -8.35 -6.52
CA PRO A 2 -34.07 -8.51 -5.19
C PRO A 2 -34.69 -7.52 -4.21
N GLY A 3 -34.75 -7.86 -2.92
CA GLY A 3 -35.17 -6.93 -1.89
C GLY A 3 -34.14 -5.79 -1.71
N PRO A 4 -34.46 -4.78 -0.89
CA PRO A 4 -33.61 -3.60 -0.72
C PRO A 4 -32.24 -3.96 -0.15
N GLY A 5 -32.16 -4.88 0.83
CA GLY A 5 -30.90 -5.31 1.42
C GLY A 5 -30.00 -6.00 0.39
N ALA A 6 -30.56 -6.98 -0.32
CA ALA A 6 -29.84 -7.70 -1.37
C ALA A 6 -29.37 -6.76 -2.50
N THR A 7 -30.20 -5.80 -2.88
CA THR A 7 -29.85 -4.80 -3.91
C THR A 7 -28.65 -3.97 -3.47
N GLN A 8 -28.63 -3.49 -2.23
CA GLN A 8 -27.52 -2.72 -1.69
C GLN A 8 -26.23 -3.54 -1.63
N ALA A 9 -26.30 -4.78 -1.16
CA ALA A 9 -25.16 -5.70 -1.11
C ALA A 9 -24.57 -5.97 -2.50
N LEU A 10 -25.44 -6.25 -3.49
CA LEU A 10 -25.03 -6.49 -4.87
C LEU A 10 -24.36 -5.27 -5.50
N MET A 11 -24.89 -4.06 -5.26
CA MET A 11 -24.27 -2.83 -5.77
C MET A 11 -22.86 -2.63 -5.19
N ALA A 12 -22.70 -2.82 -3.88
CA ALA A 12 -21.39 -2.68 -3.23
C ALA A 12 -20.37 -3.72 -3.74
N ILE A 13 -20.78 -4.97 -3.89
CA ILE A 13 -19.91 -6.04 -4.43
C ILE A 13 -19.47 -5.73 -5.86
N ARG A 14 -20.40 -5.28 -6.71
CA ARG A 14 -20.10 -4.93 -8.11
C ARG A 14 -19.15 -3.75 -8.22
N GLY A 15 -19.30 -2.74 -7.35
CA GLY A 15 -18.37 -1.62 -7.24
C GLY A 15 -16.95 -2.12 -6.97
N ALA A 16 -16.77 -2.86 -5.87
CA ALA A 16 -15.47 -3.41 -5.49
C ALA A 16 -14.83 -4.26 -6.61
N LYS A 17 -15.61 -5.16 -7.25
CA LYS A 17 -15.14 -5.97 -8.37
C LYS A 17 -14.69 -5.11 -9.55
N SER A 18 -15.50 -4.13 -9.97
CA SER A 18 -15.16 -3.28 -11.11
C SER A 18 -13.89 -2.48 -10.85
N THR A 19 -13.72 -1.96 -9.64
CA THR A 19 -12.53 -1.20 -9.23
C THR A 19 -11.26 -2.07 -9.26
N LEU A 20 -11.36 -3.30 -8.76
CA LEU A 20 -10.29 -4.30 -8.80
C LEU A 20 -9.93 -4.69 -10.24
N GLN A 21 -10.93 -4.94 -11.09
CA GLN A 21 -10.74 -5.26 -12.50
C GLN A 21 -10.00 -4.16 -13.24
N ASN A 22 -10.41 -2.92 -13.02
CA ASN A 22 -9.74 -1.77 -13.61
C ASN A 22 -8.29 -1.66 -13.14
N THR A 23 -8.03 -1.94 -11.85
CA THR A 23 -6.66 -1.94 -11.30
C THR A 23 -5.80 -3.00 -11.99
N ASN A 24 -6.33 -4.21 -12.16
CA ASN A 24 -5.61 -5.30 -12.79
C ASN A 24 -5.37 -5.06 -14.29
N ASN A 25 -6.31 -4.42 -14.99
CA ASN A 25 -6.14 -4.04 -16.39
C ASN A 25 -5.02 -3.01 -16.57
N VAL A 26 -4.98 -1.98 -15.71
CA VAL A 26 -3.87 -0.99 -15.72
C VAL A 26 -2.52 -1.67 -15.53
N TYR A 27 -2.46 -2.74 -14.72
CA TYR A 27 -1.25 -3.52 -14.54
C TYR A 27 -0.95 -4.45 -15.74
N ALA A 28 -1.97 -5.06 -16.35
CA ALA A 28 -1.80 -5.95 -17.51
C ALA A 28 -1.31 -5.21 -18.77
N ASP A 29 -1.63 -3.92 -18.90
CA ASP A 29 -1.20 -3.05 -19.99
C ASP A 29 0.27 -2.59 -19.86
N LEU A 30 1.02 -3.10 -18.87
CA LEU A 30 2.44 -2.83 -18.71
C LEU A 30 3.28 -3.60 -19.74
N ASP A 31 4.03 -2.86 -20.57
CA ASP A 31 5.23 -3.38 -21.24
C ASP A 31 6.43 -3.43 -20.25
N ASP A 32 7.66 -3.69 -20.73
CA ASP A 32 8.95 -3.84 -20.00
C ASP A 32 9.27 -2.83 -18.85
N ALA A 33 8.43 -1.82 -18.64
CA ALA A 33 8.36 -0.90 -17.49
C ALA A 33 8.17 -1.58 -16.12
N SER A 34 7.92 -2.90 -16.08
CA SER A 34 7.82 -3.68 -14.83
C SER A 34 9.12 -3.78 -14.04
N LYS A 35 10.28 -3.50 -14.65
CA LYS A 35 11.60 -3.70 -14.01
C LYS A 35 11.87 -2.76 -12.82
N ASP A 36 11.21 -1.59 -12.80
CA ASP A 36 11.47 -0.56 -11.80
C ASP A 36 10.38 -0.49 -10.70
N LEU A 37 9.35 -1.35 -10.76
CA LEU A 37 8.30 -1.41 -9.75
C LEU A 37 8.76 -2.24 -8.54
N PRO A 38 8.41 -1.83 -7.30
CA PRO A 38 8.59 -2.69 -6.15
C PRO A 38 7.85 -4.02 -6.31
N ASN A 39 8.46 -5.13 -5.85
CA ASN A 39 7.88 -6.48 -5.98
C ASN A 39 6.43 -6.58 -5.47
N ALA A 40 6.08 -5.78 -4.45
CA ALA A 40 4.73 -5.74 -3.91
C ALA A 40 3.65 -5.41 -4.96
N PHE A 41 3.94 -4.62 -6.00
CA PHE A 41 2.97 -4.37 -7.08
C PHE A 41 2.64 -5.65 -7.85
N HIS A 42 3.65 -6.45 -8.14
CA HIS A 42 3.50 -7.72 -8.86
C HIS A 42 2.72 -8.73 -8.03
N GLU A 43 3.06 -8.87 -6.74
CA GLU A 43 2.37 -9.80 -5.84
C GLU A 43 0.93 -9.38 -5.57
N VAL A 44 0.68 -8.07 -5.39
CA VAL A 44 -0.69 -7.55 -5.27
C VAL A 44 -1.51 -7.82 -6.53
N ALA A 45 -0.94 -7.62 -7.73
CA ALA A 45 -1.64 -7.88 -8.99
C ALA A 45 -2.03 -9.36 -9.15
N LYS A 46 -1.18 -10.30 -8.73
CA LYS A 46 -1.49 -11.74 -8.76
C LYS A 46 -2.67 -12.12 -7.86
N VAL A 47 -2.90 -11.38 -6.78
CA VAL A 47 -3.97 -11.67 -5.81
C VAL A 47 -5.32 -11.10 -6.25
N ILE A 48 -5.34 -10.02 -7.03
CA ILE A 48 -6.60 -9.36 -7.46
C ILE A 48 -7.62 -10.36 -8.06
N PRO A 49 -7.26 -11.25 -9.01
CA PRO A 49 -8.20 -12.19 -9.61
C PRO A 49 -8.88 -13.13 -8.60
N LEU A 50 -8.17 -13.53 -7.53
CA LEU A 50 -8.74 -14.39 -6.48
C LEU A 50 -9.83 -13.63 -5.70
N VAL A 51 -9.58 -12.36 -5.39
CA VAL A 51 -10.55 -11.50 -4.69
C VAL A 51 -11.80 -11.28 -5.55
N GLU A 52 -11.61 -10.95 -6.83
CA GLU A 52 -12.71 -10.76 -7.77
C GLU A 52 -13.58 -12.00 -7.92
N ARG A 53 -12.95 -13.18 -8.04
CA ARG A 53 -13.64 -14.46 -8.13
C ARG A 53 -14.50 -14.69 -6.89
N THR A 54 -13.93 -14.52 -5.69
CA THR A 54 -14.66 -14.69 -4.43
C THR A 54 -15.85 -13.75 -4.33
N LEU A 55 -15.65 -12.46 -4.63
CA LEU A 55 -16.73 -11.48 -4.66
C LEU A 55 -17.81 -11.88 -5.69
N GLY A 56 -17.43 -12.47 -6.81
CA GLY A 56 -18.35 -13.05 -7.80
C GLY A 56 -19.13 -14.26 -7.31
N THR A 57 -18.51 -15.15 -6.53
CA THR A 57 -19.18 -16.28 -5.86
C THR A 57 -20.28 -15.74 -4.93
N ILE A 58 -19.95 -14.76 -4.08
CA ILE A 58 -20.89 -14.12 -3.15
C ILE A 58 -22.03 -13.43 -3.92
N GLU A 59 -21.69 -12.67 -4.97
CA GLU A 59 -22.69 -12.02 -5.83
C GLU A 59 -23.69 -13.03 -6.41
N THR A 60 -23.19 -14.16 -6.93
CA THR A 60 -23.99 -15.22 -7.54
C THR A 60 -24.89 -15.90 -6.51
N TYR A 61 -24.39 -16.11 -5.30
CA TYR A 61 -25.18 -16.64 -4.20
C TYR A 61 -26.35 -15.72 -3.84
N ILE A 62 -26.09 -14.42 -3.63
CA ILE A 62 -27.12 -13.44 -3.28
C ILE A 62 -28.18 -13.38 -4.38
N GLN A 63 -27.76 -13.29 -5.66
CA GLN A 63 -28.70 -13.29 -6.79
C GLN A 63 -29.56 -14.55 -6.84
N SER A 64 -28.96 -15.72 -6.60
CA SER A 64 -29.67 -17.00 -6.62
C SER A 64 -30.69 -17.10 -5.48
N ARG A 65 -30.33 -16.63 -4.28
CA ARG A 65 -31.23 -16.59 -3.12
C ARG A 65 -32.37 -15.62 -3.33
N SER A 66 -32.09 -14.40 -3.80
CA SER A 66 -33.12 -13.38 -4.08
C SER A 66 -34.07 -13.76 -5.23
N ARG A 67 -33.69 -14.70 -6.12
CA ARG A 67 -34.60 -15.25 -7.13
C ARG A 67 -35.54 -16.31 -6.56
N LYS A 68 -35.07 -17.10 -5.59
CA LYS A 68 -35.83 -18.21 -4.97
C LYS A 68 -36.79 -17.72 -3.88
N THR A 69 -36.40 -16.72 -3.12
CA THR A 69 -37.18 -16.20 -1.99
C THR A 69 -37.65 -14.78 -2.30
N LYS A 70 -38.96 -14.54 -2.29
CA LYS A 70 -39.56 -13.22 -2.63
C LYS A 70 -39.47 -12.21 -1.49
N GLU A 71 -39.31 -12.67 -0.25
CA GLU A 71 -39.25 -11.84 0.95
C GLU A 71 -37.92 -12.04 1.66
N GLU A 72 -37.30 -10.93 2.08
CA GLU A 72 -36.10 -10.95 2.91
C GLU A 72 -36.52 -11.17 4.37
N THR A 73 -35.98 -12.19 5.00
CA THR A 73 -36.11 -12.32 6.46
C THR A 73 -35.27 -11.25 7.15
N ARG A 74 -35.52 -11.01 8.44
CA ARG A 74 -34.67 -10.11 9.24
C ARG A 74 -33.20 -10.54 9.24
N GLU A 75 -32.96 -11.85 9.29
CA GLU A 75 -31.61 -12.43 9.22
C GLU A 75 -30.96 -12.16 7.85
N ASP A 76 -31.72 -12.26 6.76
CA ASP A 76 -31.23 -11.89 5.43
C ASP A 76 -30.85 -10.40 5.36
N GLN A 77 -31.68 -9.52 5.94
CA GLN A 77 -31.42 -8.07 5.97
C GLN A 77 -30.14 -7.74 6.74
N ASP A 78 -29.96 -8.30 7.93
CA ASP A 78 -28.76 -8.09 8.76
C ASP A 78 -27.51 -8.60 8.03
N ALA A 79 -27.58 -9.79 7.41
CA ALA A 79 -26.49 -10.35 6.62
C ALA A 79 -26.16 -9.45 5.41
N TYR A 80 -27.16 -9.01 4.65
CA TYR A 80 -26.94 -8.15 3.49
C TYR A 80 -26.39 -6.77 3.87
N GLN A 81 -26.80 -6.21 4.99
CA GLN A 81 -26.26 -4.96 5.49
C GLN A 81 -24.78 -5.10 5.86
N GLN A 82 -24.41 -6.21 6.54
CA GLN A 82 -23.01 -6.50 6.83
C GLN A 82 -22.19 -6.70 5.56
N ILE A 83 -22.75 -7.42 4.57
CA ILE A 83 -22.09 -7.63 3.28
C ILE A 83 -21.86 -6.31 2.57
N ALA A 84 -22.88 -5.46 2.48
CA ALA A 84 -22.78 -4.14 1.85
C ALA A 84 -21.71 -3.27 2.52
N LYS A 85 -21.63 -3.30 3.86
CA LYS A 85 -20.61 -2.55 4.61
C LYS A 85 -19.20 -3.02 4.27
N LEU A 86 -18.93 -4.32 4.37
CA LEU A 86 -17.60 -4.88 4.10
C LEU A 86 -17.21 -4.72 2.62
N ALA A 87 -18.14 -4.93 1.68
CA ALA A 87 -17.89 -4.73 0.27
C ALA A 87 -17.58 -3.25 -0.06
N LYS A 88 -18.23 -2.30 0.61
CA LYS A 88 -17.91 -0.87 0.47
C LYS A 88 -16.52 -0.54 1.01
N GLN A 89 -16.13 -1.12 2.15
CA GLN A 89 -14.78 -0.95 2.70
C GLN A 89 -13.71 -1.52 1.76
N CYS A 90 -14.01 -2.66 1.14
CA CYS A 90 -13.18 -3.25 0.10
C CYS A 90 -13.06 -2.32 -1.11
N ASP A 91 -14.17 -1.75 -1.59
CA ASP A 91 -14.18 -0.81 -2.72
C ASP A 91 -13.38 0.47 -2.42
N GLU A 92 -13.51 1.04 -1.22
CA GLU A 92 -12.73 2.21 -0.81
C GLU A 92 -11.22 1.95 -0.81
N ARG A 93 -10.79 0.75 -0.39
CA ARG A 93 -9.38 0.34 -0.45
C ARG A 93 -8.94 0.03 -1.88
N ALA A 94 -9.79 -0.64 -2.67
CA ALA A 94 -9.53 -0.92 -4.08
C ALA A 94 -9.40 0.36 -4.90
N ALA A 95 -10.20 1.40 -4.62
CA ALA A 95 -10.13 2.68 -5.33
C ALA A 95 -8.82 3.42 -5.04
N ARG A 96 -8.30 3.31 -3.81
CA ARG A 96 -6.96 3.81 -3.49
C ARG A 96 -5.88 3.02 -4.24
N LEU A 97 -6.01 1.69 -4.30
CA LEU A 97 -5.09 0.84 -5.04
C LEU A 97 -5.09 1.20 -6.54
N GLN A 98 -6.26 1.37 -7.14
CA GLN A 98 -6.43 1.80 -8.53
C GLN A 98 -5.77 3.17 -8.77
N THR A 99 -5.95 4.11 -7.85
CA THR A 99 -5.32 5.44 -7.94
C THR A 99 -3.80 5.35 -7.95
N ILE A 100 -3.23 4.47 -7.11
CA ILE A 100 -1.77 4.26 -7.07
C ILE A 100 -1.30 3.64 -8.37
N PHE A 101 -1.92 2.54 -8.82
CA PHE A 101 -1.57 1.87 -10.06
C PHE A 101 -1.65 2.84 -11.24
N GLY A 102 -2.77 3.56 -11.39
CA GLY A 102 -3.00 4.52 -12.47
C GLY A 102 -2.07 5.73 -12.46
N LYS A 103 -1.46 6.09 -11.32
CA LYS A 103 -0.46 7.17 -11.25
C LYS A 103 0.96 6.66 -11.43
N VAL A 104 1.27 5.49 -10.92
CA VAL A 104 2.66 4.98 -10.89
C VAL A 104 3.04 4.34 -12.22
N ILE A 105 2.09 3.65 -12.86
CA ILE A 105 2.35 2.85 -14.06
C ILE A 105 2.58 3.69 -15.32
N PRO A 106 1.71 4.65 -15.67
CA PRO A 106 1.94 5.47 -16.86
C PRO A 106 3.21 6.33 -16.69
N PRO A 107 4.13 6.33 -17.68
CA PRO A 107 5.29 7.21 -17.64
C PRO A 107 4.85 8.67 -17.83
N ASP A 108 5.29 9.53 -16.92
CA ASP A 108 5.02 10.98 -16.94
C ASP A 108 6.32 11.83 -16.97
N GLY A 109 7.48 11.17 -17.11
CA GLY A 109 8.81 11.81 -17.01
C GLY A 109 9.36 11.94 -15.60
N THR A 110 8.57 11.66 -14.56
CA THR A 110 8.99 11.61 -13.14
C THR A 110 9.58 10.23 -12.81
N PRO A 111 10.51 10.09 -11.85
CA PRO A 111 10.92 8.77 -11.37
C PRO A 111 9.76 7.98 -10.73
N VAL A 112 9.66 6.67 -11.00
CA VAL A 112 8.62 5.75 -10.49
C VAL A 112 8.46 5.86 -8.97
N GLN A 113 9.58 5.92 -8.23
CA GLN A 113 9.58 5.98 -6.77
C GLN A 113 8.96 7.29 -6.24
N GLU A 114 9.19 8.41 -6.93
CA GLU A 114 8.61 9.70 -6.57
C GLU A 114 7.11 9.74 -6.88
N ARG A 115 6.70 9.22 -8.04
CA ARG A 115 5.28 9.01 -8.35
C ARG A 115 4.59 8.15 -7.30
N TYR A 116 5.23 7.05 -6.90
CA TYR A 116 4.65 6.15 -5.91
C TYR A 116 4.51 6.82 -4.55
N ARG A 117 5.54 7.51 -4.06
CA ARG A 117 5.47 8.25 -2.80
C ARG A 117 4.34 9.30 -2.82
N SER A 118 4.20 10.02 -3.92
CA SER A 118 3.14 11.02 -4.12
C SER A 118 1.73 10.40 -4.15
N ALA A 119 1.57 9.29 -4.88
CA ALA A 119 0.28 8.62 -5.03
C ALA A 119 -0.17 7.87 -3.76
N ALA A 120 0.75 7.22 -3.06
CA ALA A 120 0.47 6.43 -1.86
C ALA A 120 0.09 7.29 -0.66
N GLY A 121 0.72 8.45 -0.49
CA GLY A 121 0.50 9.32 0.67
C GLY A 121 0.72 8.60 2.01
N LYS A 122 -0.10 8.92 3.02
CA LYS A 122 -0.06 8.24 4.34
C LYS A 122 -0.89 6.96 4.29
N GLY A 123 -0.24 5.82 4.52
CA GLY A 123 -0.90 4.52 4.66
C GLY A 123 -1.38 3.89 3.34
N GLY A 124 -1.04 4.45 2.18
CA GLY A 124 -1.38 3.88 0.87
C GLY A 124 -0.31 2.94 0.32
N ARG A 125 0.40 2.19 1.16
CA ARG A 125 1.28 1.13 0.65
C ARG A 125 0.42 0.04 0.01
N VAL A 126 0.79 -0.43 -1.17
CA VAL A 126 -0.03 -1.38 -1.95
C VAL A 126 -0.26 -2.69 -1.18
N GLU A 127 0.73 -3.19 -0.45
CA GLU A 127 0.62 -4.39 0.37
C GLU A 127 -0.34 -4.21 1.55
N LEU A 128 -0.40 -3.01 2.14
CA LEU A 128 -1.33 -2.72 3.24
C LEU A 128 -2.77 -2.57 2.75
N LEU A 129 -2.96 -1.97 1.57
CA LEU A 129 -4.27 -1.86 0.95
C LEU A 129 -4.81 -3.25 0.58
N MET A 130 -3.97 -4.09 -0.05
CA MET A 130 -4.37 -5.46 -0.39
C MET A 130 -4.61 -6.32 0.85
N LYS A 131 -3.80 -6.19 1.90
CA LYS A 131 -4.07 -6.82 3.20
C LYS A 131 -5.48 -6.48 3.70
N GLY A 132 -5.83 -5.20 3.73
CA GLY A 132 -7.15 -4.78 4.19
C GLY A 132 -8.30 -5.29 3.31
N ILE A 133 -8.09 -5.37 2.00
CA ILE A 133 -9.06 -5.97 1.06
C ILE A 133 -9.25 -7.46 1.37
N LEU A 134 -8.16 -8.22 1.56
CA LEU A 134 -8.23 -9.63 1.91
C LEU A 134 -8.92 -9.86 3.25
N GLU A 135 -8.64 -9.03 4.26
CA GLU A 135 -9.33 -9.10 5.56
C GLU A 135 -10.85 -8.89 5.42
N ASP A 136 -11.30 -7.89 4.64
CA ASP A 136 -12.73 -7.66 4.38
C ASP A 136 -13.35 -8.86 3.65
N VAL A 137 -12.68 -9.39 2.64
CA VAL A 137 -13.19 -10.46 1.78
C VAL A 137 -13.19 -11.79 2.51
N ILE A 138 -12.21 -12.09 3.36
CA ILE A 138 -12.23 -13.24 4.26
C ILE A 138 -13.39 -13.13 5.26
N ALA A 139 -13.69 -11.93 5.76
CA ALA A 139 -14.83 -11.72 6.64
C ALA A 139 -16.18 -11.96 5.92
N LEU A 140 -16.23 -11.74 4.61
CA LEU A 140 -17.37 -12.06 3.72
C LEU A 140 -17.43 -13.53 3.30
N ALA A 141 -16.28 -14.17 3.10
CA ALA A 141 -16.12 -15.54 2.60
C ALA A 141 -16.42 -16.60 3.67
N LYS A 142 -17.68 -16.59 4.14
CA LYS A 142 -18.21 -17.54 5.10
C LYS A 142 -19.27 -18.41 4.46
N GLU A 143 -19.51 -19.59 5.02
CA GLU A 143 -20.68 -20.36 4.65
C GLU A 143 -21.97 -19.57 4.93
N PRO A 144 -23.01 -19.69 4.10
CA PRO A 144 -23.12 -20.52 2.89
C PRO A 144 -22.61 -19.84 1.60
N PHE A 145 -21.98 -18.68 1.67
CA PHE A 145 -21.63 -17.86 0.50
C PHE A 145 -20.44 -18.42 -0.29
N VAL A 146 -19.43 -18.93 0.42
CA VAL A 146 -18.15 -19.37 -0.14
C VAL A 146 -17.75 -20.69 0.52
N GLY A 147 -17.18 -21.60 -0.27
CA GLY A 147 -16.70 -22.90 0.22
C GLY A 147 -15.38 -22.80 1.00
N PRO A 148 -15.03 -23.84 1.78
CA PRO A 148 -13.83 -23.84 2.63
C PRO A 148 -12.54 -23.65 1.81
N ASP A 149 -12.42 -24.31 0.66
CA ASP A 149 -11.22 -24.24 -0.19
C ASP A 149 -10.93 -22.80 -0.67
N GLU A 150 -11.96 -22.06 -1.11
CA GLU A 150 -11.80 -20.67 -1.55
C GLU A 150 -11.45 -19.73 -0.38
N ALA A 151 -12.03 -19.97 0.80
CA ALA A 151 -11.67 -19.24 2.01
C ALA A 151 -10.21 -19.53 2.46
N GLU A 152 -9.72 -20.76 2.27
CA GLU A 152 -8.32 -21.11 2.52
C GLU A 152 -7.36 -20.44 1.54
N CYS A 153 -7.69 -20.41 0.24
CA CYS A 153 -6.90 -19.67 -0.75
C CYS A 153 -6.73 -18.18 -0.36
N LEU A 154 -7.79 -17.53 0.13
CA LEU A 154 -7.71 -16.14 0.57
C LEU A 154 -6.79 -15.96 1.78
N ARG A 155 -6.83 -16.89 2.74
CA ARG A 155 -5.95 -16.86 3.92
C ARG A 155 -4.49 -17.11 3.55
N ALA A 156 -4.23 -17.99 2.58
CA ALA A 156 -2.89 -18.21 2.04
C ALA A 156 -2.37 -16.93 1.36
N ALA A 157 -3.17 -16.31 0.50
CA ALA A 157 -2.82 -15.03 -0.14
C ALA A 157 -2.57 -13.92 0.90
N LEU A 158 -3.38 -13.84 1.96
CA LEU A 158 -3.16 -12.89 3.05
C LEU A 158 -1.81 -13.09 3.74
N LYS A 159 -1.44 -14.35 3.99
CA LYS A 159 -0.14 -14.69 4.57
C LYS A 159 1.00 -14.24 3.66
N GLU A 160 0.93 -14.55 2.36
CA GLU A 160 1.94 -14.14 1.38
C GLU A 160 2.09 -12.61 1.32
N ILE A 161 0.98 -11.86 1.30
CA ILE A 161 0.99 -10.39 1.31
C ILE A 161 1.61 -9.84 2.61
N MET A 162 1.38 -10.48 3.75
CA MET A 162 1.94 -10.07 5.04
C MET A 162 3.44 -10.33 5.17
N GLU A 163 3.98 -11.26 4.38
CA GLU A 163 5.41 -11.58 4.34
C GLU A 163 6.20 -10.67 3.38
N LEU A 164 5.51 -9.82 2.60
CA LEU A 164 6.17 -8.87 1.71
C LEU A 164 6.97 -7.81 2.46
N GLU A 165 8.15 -7.51 1.93
CA GLU A 165 8.91 -6.35 2.38
C GLU A 165 8.14 -5.05 2.08
N PRO A 166 8.24 -4.03 2.97
CA PRO A 166 7.63 -2.73 2.75
C PRO A 166 7.99 -2.13 1.39
N SER A 167 6.98 -1.85 0.56
CA SER A 167 7.21 -1.30 -0.79
C SER A 167 7.59 0.17 -0.79
N LEU A 168 7.36 0.86 0.32
CA LEU A 168 7.88 2.18 0.64
C LEU A 168 8.43 2.16 2.06
N PRO A 169 9.51 2.91 2.35
CA PRO A 169 9.91 3.17 3.72
C PRO A 169 8.73 3.78 4.48
N GLU A 170 8.62 3.45 5.76
CA GLU A 170 7.65 4.12 6.62
C GLU A 170 7.88 5.63 6.51
N ASN A 171 6.83 6.32 6.09
CA ASN A 171 6.88 7.75 5.86
C ASN A 171 7.03 8.40 7.24
N THR A 172 8.25 8.61 7.71
CA THR A 172 8.59 9.36 8.93
C THR A 172 8.32 10.85 8.69
N GLY A 173 7.15 11.19 8.16
CA GLY A 173 6.78 12.55 7.77
C GLY A 173 7.50 13.02 6.51
N SER A 174 6.73 13.67 5.63
CA SER A 174 7.30 14.69 4.75
C SER A 174 7.97 15.73 5.64
N HIS A 175 9.29 15.66 5.78
CA HIS A 175 9.99 16.69 6.52
C HIS A 175 10.03 17.97 5.69
N VAL A 176 9.23 18.96 6.07
CA VAL A 176 9.31 20.30 5.51
C VAL A 176 10.28 21.09 6.37
N PHE A 177 11.40 21.46 5.79
CA PHE A 177 12.43 22.24 6.46
C PHE A 177 12.49 23.64 5.88
N ASN A 178 11.97 24.62 6.62
CA ASN A 178 12.06 26.01 6.25
C ASN A 178 13.10 26.70 7.13
N ASN A 179 14.11 27.33 6.53
CA ASN A 179 15.04 28.23 7.22
C ASN A 179 14.81 29.65 6.69
N HIS A 180 14.32 30.52 7.56
CA HIS A 180 14.05 31.93 7.25
C HIS A 180 15.09 32.89 7.85
N GLY A 181 16.18 32.37 8.43
CA GLY A 181 17.26 33.15 9.02
C GLY A 181 18.58 33.02 8.26
N SER A 182 19.59 33.78 8.66
CA SER A 182 20.97 33.63 8.17
C SER A 182 21.74 32.67 9.08
N GLY A 183 21.90 31.43 8.65
CA GLY A 183 22.67 30.42 9.37
C GLY A 183 22.60 29.05 8.68
N PRO A 184 23.58 28.17 8.93
CA PRO A 184 23.60 26.84 8.34
C PRO A 184 22.43 26.00 8.85
N GLN A 185 21.76 25.29 7.94
CA GLN A 185 20.74 24.31 8.25
C GLN A 185 21.27 22.92 7.92
N SER A 186 21.33 22.08 8.95
CA SER A 186 21.98 20.79 8.91
C SER A 186 20.97 19.71 9.27
N ILE A 187 20.56 18.91 8.29
CA ILE A 187 19.46 17.96 8.45
C ILE A 187 19.96 16.55 8.13
N HIS A 188 19.84 15.63 9.08
CA HIS A 188 20.09 14.20 8.89
C HIS A 188 18.79 13.44 9.00
N LEU A 189 18.36 12.80 7.91
CA LEU A 189 17.12 12.01 7.86
C LEU A 189 17.38 10.50 7.81
N GLY A 190 18.65 10.09 7.86
CA GLY A 190 19.07 8.71 7.67
C GLY A 190 19.60 8.08 8.95
N THR A 191 20.34 6.99 8.77
CA THR A 191 21.12 6.31 9.81
C THR A 191 22.61 6.50 9.56
N GLY A 192 23.42 6.46 10.61
CA GLY A 192 24.86 6.74 10.56
C GLY A 192 25.25 8.09 11.16
N ASP A 193 26.52 8.47 11.02
CA ASP A 193 27.05 9.67 11.67
C ASP A 193 26.90 10.91 10.78
N GLN A 194 26.34 11.98 11.36
CA GLN A 194 26.35 13.31 10.75
C GLN A 194 27.41 14.18 11.44
N ASN A 195 28.47 14.51 10.70
CA ASN A 195 29.60 15.26 11.21
C ASN A 195 29.66 16.65 10.57
N ILE A 196 29.42 17.71 11.35
CA ILE A 196 29.27 19.07 10.82
C ILE A 196 30.10 20.07 11.61
N ASN A 197 30.95 20.79 10.90
CA ASN A 197 31.71 21.91 11.41
C ASN A 197 31.39 23.15 10.58
N THR A 198 30.77 24.12 11.22
CA THR A 198 30.36 25.39 10.60
C THR A 198 31.32 26.53 10.92
N GLY A 199 32.48 26.23 11.52
CA GLY A 199 33.50 27.19 11.92
C GLY A 199 34.84 26.99 11.18
N PRO A 200 35.84 27.84 11.46
CA PRO A 200 37.13 27.82 10.76
C PRO A 200 38.11 26.74 11.26
N ALA A 201 37.77 26.02 12.33
CA ALA A 201 38.68 25.06 12.97
C ALA A 201 38.70 23.71 12.23
N PRO A 202 39.76 22.89 12.34
CA PRO A 202 39.76 21.54 11.79
C PRO A 202 38.77 20.61 12.49
N GLN A 203 38.07 19.75 11.74
CA GLN A 203 37.27 18.64 12.26
C GLN A 203 37.86 17.31 11.77
N PHE A 204 38.03 16.36 12.70
CA PHE A 204 38.53 15.02 12.41
C PHE A 204 37.45 13.99 12.76
N ASN A 205 37.02 13.20 11.78
CA ASN A 205 36.01 12.17 11.95
C ASN A 205 36.57 10.82 11.50
N GLY A 206 36.32 9.75 12.25
CA GLY A 206 36.74 8.40 11.89
C GLY A 206 36.42 7.36 12.96
N GLN A 207 36.32 6.10 12.57
CA GLN A 207 36.31 4.96 13.50
C GLN A 207 37.75 4.47 13.67
N PHE A 208 38.38 4.78 14.80
CA PHE A 208 39.79 4.47 15.04
C PHE A 208 39.93 3.12 15.76
N MET A 209 40.56 2.15 15.09
CA MET A 209 40.90 0.84 15.68
C MET A 209 42.36 0.75 16.18
N ALA A 210 43.08 1.88 16.17
CA ALA A 210 44.47 2.01 16.60
C ALA A 210 44.75 3.45 17.11
N PRO A 211 45.90 3.73 17.75
CA PRO A 211 46.20 5.03 18.31
C PRO A 211 46.25 6.15 17.26
N PHE A 212 45.39 7.16 17.43
CA PHE A 212 45.35 8.36 16.60
C PHE A 212 46.24 9.45 17.21
N HIS A 213 47.26 9.89 16.47
CA HIS A 213 48.22 10.92 16.91
C HIS A 213 48.00 12.22 16.13
N LEU A 214 47.70 13.31 16.84
CA LEU A 214 47.75 14.66 16.30
C LEU A 214 49.10 15.28 16.65
N GLY A 215 49.99 15.41 15.67
CA GLY A 215 51.28 16.08 15.86
C GLY A 215 51.09 17.57 16.12
N GLY A 216 51.72 18.10 17.18
CA GLY A 216 51.66 19.52 17.52
C GLY A 216 52.30 20.39 16.43
N PHE A 217 51.62 21.46 16.02
CA PHE A 217 52.18 22.48 15.13
C PHE A 217 53.33 23.20 15.85
N GLY A 218 54.56 22.92 15.42
CA GLY A 218 55.72 23.72 15.77
C GLY A 218 55.68 25.05 15.03
N PHE A 219 55.54 26.17 15.76
CA PHE A 219 55.96 27.46 15.23
C PHE A 219 57.50 27.45 15.16
N SER A 220 58.04 27.50 13.94
CA SER A 220 59.45 27.78 13.68
C SER A 220 59.53 29.12 12.95
N ASN A 221 60.27 30.03 13.56
CA ASN A 221 60.40 31.47 13.32
C ASN A 221 60.78 31.89 11.89
N LEU A 222 60.48 33.14 11.55
CA LEU A 222 61.43 33.97 10.80
C LEU A 222 61.46 35.39 11.40
N GLU A 223 62.59 35.73 11.99
CA GLU A 223 63.01 37.12 12.21
C GLU A 223 63.16 37.84 10.86
N MET A 224 62.61 39.05 10.77
CA MET A 224 63.25 40.21 10.14
C MET A 224 62.66 41.48 10.74
#